data_AF-A0A1I8JH39-F1
#
_entry.id   AF-A0A1I8JH39-F1
#
_cell.length_a   1.000
_cell.length_b   1.000
_cell.length_c   1.000
_cell.angle_alpha   90.00
_cell.angle_beta   90.00
_cell.angle_gamma   90.00
#
_symmetry.space_group_name_H-M   'P 1'
#
loop_
_entity.id
_entity.type
_entity.pdbx_description
1 polymer ?
#
loop_
_entity_poly.entity_id
_entity_poly.type
_entity_poly.pdbx_seq_one_letter_code
_entity_poly.pdbx_strand_id
1 'polypeptide(L)'
;MKVALLNAGDYNVIQLDWSQGNGYPYTLATANTRVVGALVAQFIVWLESNFGANRENFHLIGHSLGAHVSGYAGERLSTGSKKLGRITGMDPAGPYFEYTHPEVRLDPTDARFVDAIHTDGDSTLSIIKLSGGFGLMQPVGHVDFYPNGGKSQPNCNEPPSDSVSGIIGGTVWRMTCSHNRVRAMMISTIANPRRNYVAYPCASYEDFKAGRCRTCGTTGCASMGMRAAEWRPNGRVNVKMFLDTAGTEPFEKSTFREVCYDGLGCFSTRGNFYDSVNRPIQVLPQDPDRIRLTFALYTRRNVNTAQNLIVIHGFTGNGNSDWNQSMKRALLNEGDYNVIQLDWSRGSGFPFTQATANTRVVGALVAQFIVWLESNFGANRENFHLIGHSLGAHVSGYAGERLNTRNKKLGRISGLDPAGPYFENTHPEVRLDPTDAPFVDAIHTDGDSTLSIIKLSGGFGLMQPVGHVDFYPNGGKSQPNCNEPPSGSVGGIIGGTVWRMTCSHNRVQQVMVSTILNPRKNYRAYPCSSYEDFKAGRCRTCGTTGCASMGIRAGEWNPNGRVNVKMFLDTAGTEPFASLE
;
A
#
# COMPACT_ATOMS: atom_id res chain seq x y z
N MET A 1 7.85 -24.41 -22.31
CA MET A 1 6.81 -24.82 -21.34
C MET A 1 7.00 -26.24 -20.83
N LYS A 2 7.03 -27.28 -21.68
CA LYS A 2 7.32 -28.68 -21.27
C LYS A 2 8.50 -28.81 -20.30
N VAL A 3 9.67 -28.30 -20.69
CA VAL A 3 10.89 -28.34 -19.86
C VAL A 3 10.68 -27.63 -18.51
N ALA A 4 10.02 -26.46 -18.51
CA ALA A 4 9.76 -25.72 -17.28
C ALA A 4 8.85 -26.51 -16.32
N LEU A 5 7.80 -27.15 -16.82
CA LEU A 5 6.91 -27.99 -16.01
C LEU A 5 7.66 -29.18 -15.42
N LEU A 6 8.38 -29.94 -16.24
CA LEU A 6 9.16 -31.10 -15.78
C LEU A 6 10.25 -30.74 -14.76
N ASN A 7 10.78 -29.51 -14.82
CA ASN A 7 11.75 -29.02 -13.83
C ASN A 7 11.08 -28.53 -12.54
N ALA A 8 9.83 -28.06 -12.61
CA ALA A 8 9.13 -27.47 -11.47
C ALA A 8 8.44 -28.51 -10.57
N GLY A 9 8.14 -29.70 -11.09
CA GLY A 9 7.50 -30.75 -10.33
C GLY A 9 7.24 -32.01 -11.14
N ASP A 10 6.59 -32.98 -10.50
CA ASP A 10 6.24 -34.26 -11.10
C ASP A 10 4.94 -34.13 -11.93
N TYR A 11 5.09 -33.82 -13.22
CA TYR A 11 3.99 -33.65 -14.16
C TYR A 11 4.06 -34.64 -15.31
N ASN A 12 2.93 -35.27 -15.63
CA ASN A 12 2.73 -35.89 -16.92
C ASN A 12 2.39 -34.81 -17.96
N VAL A 13 3.35 -34.44 -18.81
CA VAL A 13 3.17 -33.40 -19.82
C VAL A 13 2.83 -34.00 -21.18
N ILE A 14 1.59 -33.81 -21.62
CA ILE A 14 1.09 -34.24 -22.93
C ILE A 14 1.05 -33.03 -23.87
N GLN A 15 1.79 -33.10 -24.98
CA GLN A 15 1.81 -32.03 -25.98
C GLN A 15 0.88 -32.38 -27.14
N LEU A 16 -0.10 -31.51 -27.39
CA LEU A 16 -1.00 -31.61 -28.53
C LEU A 16 -0.40 -30.89 -29.74
N ASP A 17 -0.16 -31.61 -30.82
CA ASP A 17 0.18 -31.02 -32.12
C ASP A 17 -1.03 -31.05 -33.05
N TRP A 18 -1.50 -29.87 -33.43
CA TRP A 18 -2.56 -29.67 -34.42
C TRP A 18 -2.13 -28.64 -35.47
N SER A 19 -0.81 -28.54 -35.71
CA SER A 19 -0.19 -27.57 -36.62
C SER A 19 -0.73 -27.65 -38.06
N GLN A 20 -1.15 -28.84 -38.50
CA GLN A 20 -1.79 -29.03 -39.80
C GLN A 20 -3.21 -28.44 -39.89
N GLY A 21 -3.87 -28.23 -38.74
CA GLY A 21 -5.24 -27.73 -38.66
C GLY A 21 -5.37 -26.27 -38.23
N ASN A 22 -4.27 -25.60 -37.89
CA ASN A 22 -4.27 -24.23 -37.35
C ASN A 22 -3.73 -23.16 -38.32
N GLY A 23 -3.50 -23.54 -39.58
CA GLY A 23 -3.03 -22.66 -40.65
C GLY A 23 -4.13 -21.91 -41.40
N TYR A 24 -3.75 -21.25 -42.51
CA TYR A 24 -4.71 -20.50 -43.34
C TYR A 24 -5.63 -21.44 -44.16
N PRO A 25 -6.89 -21.02 -44.42
CA PRO A 25 -7.51 -19.76 -43.99
C PRO A 25 -7.89 -19.76 -42.50
N TYR A 26 -7.74 -18.61 -41.82
CA TYR A 26 -8.00 -18.51 -40.36
C TYR A 26 -9.41 -18.95 -39.95
N THR A 27 -10.41 -18.76 -40.81
CA THR A 27 -11.78 -19.26 -40.60
C THR A 27 -11.84 -20.79 -40.46
N LEU A 28 -11.03 -21.51 -41.23
CA LEU A 28 -10.92 -22.97 -41.13
C LEU A 28 -10.20 -23.36 -39.84
N ALA A 29 -9.12 -22.66 -39.46
CA ALA A 29 -8.45 -22.88 -38.19
C ALA A 29 -9.40 -22.68 -36.99
N THR A 30 -10.22 -21.62 -37.02
CA THR A 30 -11.29 -21.37 -36.04
C THR A 30 -12.28 -22.52 -36.01
N ALA A 31 -12.79 -22.98 -37.15
CA ALA A 31 -13.74 -24.11 -37.21
C ALA A 31 -13.13 -25.42 -36.67
N ASN A 32 -11.86 -25.67 -36.98
CA ASN A 32 -11.12 -26.84 -36.54
C ASN A 32 -10.96 -26.91 -35.00
N THR A 33 -11.02 -25.78 -34.29
CA THR A 33 -10.91 -25.79 -32.82
C THR A 33 -11.94 -26.70 -32.14
N ARG A 34 -13.16 -26.79 -32.69
CA ARG A 34 -14.23 -27.69 -32.20
C ARG A 34 -13.89 -29.16 -32.39
N VAL A 35 -13.36 -29.49 -33.57
CA VAL A 35 -12.96 -30.86 -33.92
C VAL A 35 -11.80 -31.30 -33.04
N VAL A 36 -10.78 -30.44 -32.90
CA VAL A 36 -9.61 -30.74 -32.05
C VAL A 36 -10.02 -30.84 -30.58
N GLY A 37 -10.91 -29.98 -30.09
CA GLY A 37 -11.46 -30.09 -28.73
C GLY A 37 -12.19 -31.42 -28.49
N ALA A 38 -12.95 -31.91 -29.48
CA ALA A 38 -13.58 -33.22 -29.42
C ALA A 38 -12.56 -34.37 -29.36
N LEU A 39 -11.48 -34.30 -30.14
CA LEU A 39 -10.40 -35.29 -30.10
C LEU A 39 -9.67 -35.31 -28.76
N VAL A 40 -9.42 -34.13 -28.16
CA VAL A 40 -8.82 -34.03 -26.82
C VAL A 40 -9.73 -34.65 -25.76
N ALA A 41 -11.04 -34.37 -25.81
CA ALA A 41 -12.01 -34.98 -24.90
C ALA A 41 -12.06 -36.51 -25.05
N GLN A 42 -12.09 -37.02 -26.28
CA GLN A 42 -12.04 -38.46 -26.55
C GLN A 42 -10.77 -39.10 -26.00
N PHE A 43 -9.62 -38.44 -26.16
CA PHE A 43 -8.35 -38.93 -25.62
C PHE A 43 -8.35 -39.00 -24.09
N ILE A 44 -8.89 -37.99 -23.41
CA ILE A 44 -9.03 -38.02 -21.94
C ILE A 44 -9.98 -39.14 -21.52
N VAL A 45 -11.14 -39.30 -22.16
CA VAL A 45 -12.08 -40.41 -21.89
C VAL A 45 -11.41 -41.76 -22.09
N TRP A 46 -10.58 -41.91 -23.13
CA TRP A 46 -9.80 -43.12 -23.36
C TRP A 46 -8.81 -43.38 -22.21
N LEU A 47 -8.12 -42.35 -21.71
CA LEU A 47 -7.23 -42.48 -20.53
C LEU A 47 -7.98 -42.90 -19.27
N GLU A 48 -9.16 -42.34 -19.02
CA GLU A 48 -10.00 -42.71 -17.89
C GLU A 48 -10.44 -44.17 -17.98
N SER A 49 -10.84 -44.61 -19.18
CA SER A 49 -11.42 -45.93 -19.41
C SER A 49 -10.38 -47.05 -19.39
N ASN A 50 -9.15 -46.78 -19.84
CA ASN A 50 -8.11 -47.80 -20.01
C ASN A 50 -7.05 -47.78 -18.90
N PHE A 51 -6.84 -46.63 -18.24
CA PHE A 51 -5.78 -46.46 -17.24
C PHE A 51 -6.28 -45.91 -15.91
N GLY A 52 -7.59 -45.74 -15.74
CA GLY A 52 -8.17 -45.21 -14.49
C GLY A 52 -7.77 -43.76 -14.21
N ALA A 53 -7.40 -43.00 -15.24
CA ALA A 53 -7.14 -41.58 -15.08
C ALA A 53 -8.40 -40.86 -14.53
N ASN A 54 -8.21 -39.73 -13.83
CA ASN A 54 -9.31 -38.90 -13.35
C ASN A 54 -9.26 -37.55 -14.08
N ARG A 55 -10.28 -37.22 -14.90
CA ARG A 55 -10.38 -35.92 -15.60
C ARG A 55 -10.26 -34.70 -14.68
N GLU A 56 -10.60 -34.83 -13.40
CA GLU A 56 -10.45 -33.75 -12.41
C GLU A 56 -9.00 -33.39 -12.09
N ASN A 57 -8.04 -34.27 -12.44
CA ASN A 57 -6.61 -34.03 -12.25
C ASN A 57 -5.94 -33.44 -13.51
N PHE A 58 -6.69 -33.24 -14.60
CA PHE A 58 -6.14 -32.67 -15.83
C PHE A 58 -6.18 -31.14 -15.80
N HIS A 59 -5.08 -30.54 -16.27
CA HIS A 59 -4.95 -29.10 -16.50
C HIS A 59 -4.66 -28.85 -17.99
N LEU A 60 -5.65 -28.35 -18.72
CA LEU A 60 -5.46 -27.95 -20.12
C LEU A 60 -4.96 -26.52 -20.20
N ILE A 61 -3.90 -26.28 -20.97
CA ILE A 61 -3.30 -24.94 -21.14
C ILE A 61 -3.23 -24.63 -22.63
N GLY A 62 -4.04 -23.68 -23.06
CA GLY A 62 -4.20 -23.33 -24.46
C GLY A 62 -3.80 -21.89 -24.74
N HIS A 63 -3.03 -21.64 -25.80
CA HIS A 63 -2.72 -20.28 -26.27
C HIS A 63 -3.57 -19.91 -27.49
N SER A 64 -4.11 -18.70 -27.52
CA SER A 64 -4.89 -18.20 -28.67
C SER A 64 -6.04 -19.16 -29.03
N LEU A 65 -6.14 -19.65 -30.27
CA LEU A 65 -7.14 -20.67 -30.67
C LEU A 65 -7.12 -21.92 -29.77
N GLY A 66 -5.95 -22.29 -29.23
CA GLY A 66 -5.81 -23.41 -28.30
C GLY A 66 -6.56 -23.24 -26.98
N ALA A 67 -6.81 -22.00 -26.55
CA ALA A 67 -7.65 -21.73 -25.37
C ALA A 67 -9.10 -22.20 -25.63
N HIS A 68 -9.63 -21.95 -26.82
CA HIS A 68 -10.96 -22.41 -27.23
C HIS A 68 -11.01 -23.92 -27.46
N VAL A 69 -9.96 -24.52 -28.03
CA VAL A 69 -9.80 -25.98 -28.07
C VAL A 69 -9.96 -26.60 -26.68
N SER A 70 -9.34 -25.97 -25.67
CA SER A 70 -9.42 -26.43 -24.27
C SER A 70 -10.85 -26.30 -23.71
N GLY A 71 -11.55 -25.20 -24.02
CA GLY A 71 -12.96 -25.00 -23.66
C GLY A 71 -13.86 -26.06 -24.27
N TYR A 72 -13.78 -26.27 -25.59
CA TYR A 72 -14.55 -27.31 -26.29
C TYR A 72 -14.28 -28.73 -25.76
N ALA A 73 -13.06 -29.02 -25.32
CA ALA A 73 -12.75 -30.28 -24.66
C ALA A 73 -13.41 -30.38 -23.28
N GLY A 74 -13.32 -29.33 -22.46
CA GLY A 74 -13.93 -29.26 -21.13
C GLY A 74 -15.45 -29.36 -21.14
N GLU A 75 -16.10 -28.67 -22.08
CA GLU A 75 -17.54 -28.76 -22.37
C GLU A 75 -17.96 -30.23 -22.56
N ARG A 76 -17.28 -30.96 -23.46
CA ARG A 76 -17.58 -32.37 -23.77
C ARG A 76 -17.27 -33.33 -22.63
N LEU A 77 -16.34 -32.96 -21.75
CA LEU A 77 -15.99 -33.72 -20.55
C LEU A 77 -16.91 -33.42 -19.36
N SER A 78 -17.84 -32.49 -19.49
CA SER A 78 -18.82 -32.18 -18.45
C SER A 78 -20.00 -33.14 -18.54
N THR A 79 -19.99 -34.19 -17.70
CA THR A 79 -21.05 -35.21 -17.66
C THR A 79 -21.58 -35.36 -16.23
N GLY A 80 -22.81 -34.88 -15.99
CA GLY A 80 -23.41 -34.85 -14.66
C GLY A 80 -22.60 -33.97 -13.71
N SER A 81 -22.13 -34.53 -12.59
CA SER A 81 -21.27 -33.83 -11.63
C SER A 81 -19.77 -33.87 -11.97
N LYS A 82 -19.35 -34.70 -12.93
CA LYS A 82 -17.94 -34.83 -13.33
C LYS A 82 -17.57 -33.75 -14.33
N LYS A 83 -16.50 -33.00 -14.04
CA LYS A 83 -15.95 -31.96 -14.91
C LYS A 83 -14.43 -32.10 -15.03
N LEU A 84 -13.86 -31.51 -16.07
CA LEU A 84 -12.41 -31.33 -16.19
C LEU A 84 -11.86 -30.53 -14.99
N GLY A 85 -10.64 -30.84 -14.55
CA GLY A 85 -9.99 -30.18 -13.41
C GLY A 85 -9.79 -28.68 -13.59
N ARG A 86 -8.92 -28.31 -14.53
CA ARG A 86 -8.56 -26.90 -14.77
C ARG A 86 -8.34 -26.59 -16.24
N ILE A 87 -8.70 -25.38 -16.66
CA ILE A 87 -8.28 -24.80 -17.94
C ILE A 87 -7.57 -23.46 -17.67
N THR A 88 -6.42 -23.24 -18.31
CA THR A 88 -5.79 -21.92 -18.43
C THR A 88 -5.81 -21.45 -19.87
N GLY A 89 -6.55 -20.37 -20.16
CA GLY A 89 -6.55 -19.69 -21.45
C GLY A 89 -5.47 -18.61 -21.51
N MET A 90 -4.39 -18.86 -22.26
CA MET A 90 -3.34 -17.88 -22.50
C MET A 90 -3.70 -17.03 -23.73
N ASP A 91 -4.03 -15.78 -23.50
CA ASP A 91 -4.51 -14.80 -24.49
C ASP A 91 -5.50 -15.41 -25.49
N PRO A 92 -6.68 -15.85 -25.03
CA PRO A 92 -7.67 -16.51 -25.88
C PRO A 92 -8.01 -15.65 -27.10
N ALA A 93 -8.16 -16.26 -28.28
CA ALA A 93 -8.27 -15.53 -29.54
C ALA A 93 -9.56 -14.69 -29.64
N GLY A 94 -9.43 -13.42 -29.98
CA GLY A 94 -10.55 -12.49 -30.19
C GLY A 94 -11.40 -12.77 -31.43
N PRO A 95 -10.79 -12.81 -32.63
CA PRO A 95 -11.53 -12.94 -33.89
C PRO A 95 -12.39 -14.21 -33.93
N TYR A 96 -13.68 -14.04 -34.22
CA TYR A 96 -14.74 -15.07 -34.26
C TYR A 96 -15.21 -15.63 -32.90
N PHE A 97 -14.66 -15.16 -31.78
CA PHE A 97 -15.04 -15.61 -30.42
C PHE A 97 -15.48 -14.46 -29.51
N GLU A 98 -15.08 -13.22 -29.79
CA GLU A 98 -15.50 -12.09 -28.98
C GLU A 98 -16.99 -11.81 -29.14
N TYR A 99 -17.67 -11.59 -28.02
CA TYR A 99 -19.11 -11.36 -27.89
C TYR A 99 -20.01 -12.47 -28.44
N THR A 100 -19.45 -13.64 -28.74
CA THR A 100 -20.22 -14.80 -29.14
C THR A 100 -20.79 -15.54 -27.92
N HIS A 101 -21.79 -16.39 -28.17
CA HIS A 101 -22.39 -17.25 -27.15
C HIS A 101 -21.32 -18.11 -26.42
N PRO A 102 -21.44 -18.34 -25.09
CA PRO A 102 -20.50 -19.17 -24.32
C PRO A 102 -20.15 -20.51 -24.96
N GLU A 103 -21.12 -21.20 -25.56
CA GLU A 103 -20.94 -22.51 -26.24
C GLU A 103 -19.92 -22.49 -27.39
N VAL A 104 -19.56 -21.32 -27.92
CA VAL A 104 -18.64 -21.23 -29.06
C VAL A 104 -17.25 -20.74 -28.68
N ARG A 105 -16.96 -20.58 -27.39
CA ARG A 105 -15.68 -20.05 -26.88
C ARG A 105 -15.31 -20.73 -25.56
N LEU A 106 -14.20 -20.29 -24.97
CA LEU A 106 -13.84 -20.68 -23.61
C LEU A 106 -14.83 -20.00 -22.66
N ASP A 107 -15.28 -20.73 -21.64
CA ASP A 107 -16.23 -20.27 -20.64
C ASP A 107 -15.93 -20.84 -19.24
N PRO A 108 -16.32 -20.16 -18.14
CA PRO A 108 -16.09 -20.68 -16.80
C PRO A 108 -16.77 -22.03 -16.55
N THR A 109 -17.80 -22.39 -17.33
CA THR A 109 -18.51 -23.67 -17.18
C THR A 109 -17.72 -24.88 -17.67
N ASP A 110 -16.66 -24.70 -18.47
CA ASP A 110 -15.91 -25.77 -19.15
C ASP A 110 -15.05 -26.64 -18.22
N ALA A 111 -14.74 -26.17 -17.01
CA ALA A 111 -13.98 -26.93 -16.02
C ALA A 111 -14.38 -26.56 -14.59
N ARG A 112 -13.85 -27.29 -13.59
CA ARG A 112 -14.01 -26.93 -12.17
C ARG A 112 -13.35 -25.59 -11.83
N PHE A 113 -12.28 -25.25 -12.54
CA PHE A 113 -11.63 -23.95 -12.46
C PHE A 113 -11.11 -23.53 -13.85
N VAL A 114 -11.39 -22.30 -14.22
CA VAL A 114 -10.97 -21.73 -15.51
C VAL A 114 -10.33 -20.39 -15.20
N ASP A 115 -9.08 -20.20 -15.61
CA ASP A 115 -8.40 -18.92 -15.54
C ASP A 115 -7.96 -18.46 -16.93
N ALA A 116 -8.04 -17.16 -17.21
CA ALA A 116 -7.57 -16.60 -18.48
C ALA A 116 -6.58 -15.46 -18.24
N ILE A 117 -5.62 -15.31 -19.15
CA ILE A 117 -4.62 -14.24 -19.09
C ILE A 117 -4.69 -13.47 -20.40
N HIS A 118 -5.10 -12.21 -20.35
CA HIS A 118 -5.27 -11.33 -21.51
C HIS A 118 -4.02 -10.48 -21.66
N THR A 119 -3.35 -10.56 -22.81
CA THR A 119 -2.10 -9.80 -23.07
C THR A 119 -2.13 -8.98 -24.34
N ASP A 120 -3.14 -9.11 -25.20
CA ASP A 120 -3.26 -8.36 -26.45
C ASP A 120 -4.72 -8.18 -26.89
N GLY A 121 -5.61 -7.84 -25.97
CA GLY A 121 -7.00 -7.59 -26.30
C GLY A 121 -7.28 -6.16 -26.76
N ASP A 122 -8.23 -5.99 -27.70
CA ASP A 122 -8.81 -4.70 -28.08
C ASP A 122 -10.22 -4.86 -28.66
N SER A 123 -10.94 -3.76 -28.94
CA SER A 123 -12.30 -3.82 -29.49
C SER A 123 -12.36 -4.54 -30.85
N THR A 124 -13.40 -5.35 -31.09
CA THR A 124 -13.57 -6.07 -32.38
C THR A 124 -13.57 -5.14 -33.61
N LEU A 125 -13.92 -3.86 -33.43
CA LEU A 125 -13.90 -2.82 -34.49
C LEU A 125 -12.49 -2.31 -34.86
N SER A 126 -11.48 -2.50 -34.01
CA SER A 126 -10.09 -2.06 -34.29
C SER A 126 -9.28 -3.06 -35.11
N ILE A 127 -9.71 -4.32 -35.23
CA ILE A 127 -9.09 -5.33 -36.10
C ILE A 127 -9.32 -4.98 -37.59
N ILE A 128 -10.51 -4.48 -37.93
CA ILE A 128 -10.84 -4.01 -39.29
C ILE A 128 -9.99 -2.79 -39.68
N LYS A 129 -9.53 -2.01 -38.69
CA LYS A 129 -8.69 -0.82 -38.88
C LYS A 129 -7.18 -1.10 -38.82
N LEU A 130 -6.77 -2.38 -38.73
CA LEU A 130 -5.36 -2.78 -38.54
C LEU A 130 -4.70 -2.05 -37.34
N SER A 131 -5.47 -1.78 -36.29
CA SER A 131 -5.02 -1.00 -35.13
C SER A 131 -5.40 -1.63 -33.79
N GLY A 132 -5.81 -2.91 -33.78
CA GLY A 132 -6.35 -3.64 -32.62
C GLY A 132 -5.36 -4.62 -31.97
N GLY A 133 -5.87 -5.64 -31.28
CA GLY A 133 -5.12 -6.76 -30.73
C GLY A 133 -5.74 -8.12 -31.13
N PHE A 134 -5.01 -9.21 -30.97
CA PHE A 134 -5.46 -10.56 -31.37
C PHE A 134 -6.23 -11.32 -30.28
N GLY A 135 -6.12 -10.90 -29.02
CA GLY A 135 -6.79 -11.51 -27.87
C GLY A 135 -8.21 -11.00 -27.63
N LEU A 136 -8.99 -11.74 -26.83
CA LEU A 136 -10.27 -11.30 -26.28
C LEU A 136 -10.04 -10.27 -25.16
N MET A 137 -10.88 -9.25 -25.01
CA MET A 137 -10.91 -8.43 -23.77
C MET A 137 -12.02 -8.84 -22.81
N GLN A 138 -13.07 -9.48 -23.33
CA GLN A 138 -14.15 -10.00 -22.49
C GLN A 138 -13.62 -11.08 -21.54
N PRO A 139 -14.06 -11.08 -20.26
CA PRO A 139 -13.72 -12.14 -19.33
C PRO A 139 -14.39 -13.46 -19.76
N VAL A 140 -13.65 -14.56 -19.64
CA VAL A 140 -14.05 -15.91 -20.06
C VAL A 140 -13.73 -16.97 -19.00
N GLY A 141 -13.15 -16.58 -17.86
CA GLY A 141 -12.77 -17.47 -16.77
C GLY A 141 -13.57 -17.26 -15.48
N HIS A 142 -13.31 -18.10 -14.48
CA HIS A 142 -13.66 -17.78 -13.10
C HIS A 142 -12.89 -16.54 -12.65
N VAL A 143 -11.63 -16.44 -13.08
CA VAL A 143 -10.74 -15.29 -12.89
C VAL A 143 -9.98 -14.98 -14.17
N ASP A 144 -9.91 -13.70 -14.50
CA ASP A 144 -9.32 -13.18 -15.74
C ASP A 144 -8.23 -12.16 -15.38
N PHE A 145 -6.99 -12.44 -15.74
CA PHE A 145 -5.83 -11.61 -15.47
C PHE A 145 -5.55 -10.67 -16.65
N TYR A 146 -5.37 -9.39 -16.35
CA TYR A 146 -5.09 -8.34 -17.34
C TYR A 146 -3.75 -7.66 -17.03
N PRO A 147 -2.60 -8.35 -17.24
CA PRO A 147 -1.27 -7.73 -17.13
C PRO A 147 -1.15 -6.48 -17.99
N ASN A 148 -0.75 -5.37 -17.38
CA ASN A 148 -0.68 -4.03 -17.99
C ASN A 148 -1.98 -3.60 -18.68
N GLY A 149 -3.13 -4.01 -18.13
CA GLY A 149 -4.45 -3.71 -18.67
C GLY A 149 -4.93 -4.66 -19.75
N GLY A 150 -4.17 -5.71 -20.03
CA GLY A 150 -4.49 -6.76 -21.01
C GLY A 150 -4.41 -6.33 -22.47
N LYS A 151 -3.70 -5.24 -22.74
CA LYS A 151 -3.41 -4.69 -24.06
C LYS A 151 -1.90 -4.78 -24.31
N SER A 152 -1.29 -3.79 -24.96
CA SER A 152 0.16 -3.71 -25.21
C SER A 152 1.04 -4.03 -24.00
N GLN A 153 1.93 -5.01 -24.17
CA GLN A 153 2.89 -5.41 -23.13
C GLN A 153 4.20 -4.60 -23.20
N PRO A 154 4.94 -4.43 -22.09
CA PRO A 154 6.22 -3.72 -22.10
C PRO A 154 7.23 -4.37 -23.05
N ASN A 155 8.08 -3.54 -23.66
CA ASN A 155 9.04 -3.92 -24.71
C ASN A 155 8.40 -4.49 -26.00
N CYS A 156 7.14 -4.14 -26.31
CA CYS A 156 6.47 -4.48 -27.58
C CYS A 156 6.17 -3.25 -28.47
N ASN A 157 6.73 -2.07 -28.16
CA ASN A 157 6.38 -0.82 -28.84
C ASN A 157 7.13 -0.60 -30.17
N GLU A 158 8.30 -1.21 -30.36
CA GLU A 158 9.11 -1.06 -31.56
C GLU A 158 9.55 -2.43 -32.10
N PRO A 159 9.56 -2.61 -33.43
CA PRO A 159 10.07 -3.80 -34.07
C PRO A 159 11.60 -3.80 -34.10
N PRO A 160 12.28 -4.97 -34.13
CA PRO A 160 13.73 -5.05 -34.25
C PRO A 160 14.22 -4.31 -35.50
N SER A 161 15.42 -3.72 -35.44
CA SER A 161 16.03 -2.90 -36.51
C SER A 161 16.05 -3.56 -37.91
N ASP A 162 15.93 -4.88 -37.95
CA ASP A 162 16.09 -5.70 -39.17
C ASP A 162 14.75 -6.16 -39.78
N SER A 163 13.62 -5.62 -39.31
CA SER A 163 12.28 -5.98 -39.79
C SER A 163 11.69 -4.92 -40.73
N VAL A 164 11.07 -5.40 -41.81
CA VAL A 164 10.66 -4.63 -43.00
C VAL A 164 9.92 -3.33 -42.63
N SER A 165 10.46 -2.21 -43.12
CA SER A 165 10.05 -0.83 -42.87
C SER A 165 8.63 -0.53 -43.37
N GLY A 166 7.72 -0.18 -42.45
CA GLY A 166 6.42 0.44 -42.76
C GLY A 166 5.48 0.53 -41.55
N ILE A 167 4.55 1.49 -41.57
CA ILE A 167 3.52 1.71 -40.52
C ILE A 167 2.73 0.41 -40.22
N ILE A 168 2.48 -0.40 -41.26
CA ILE A 168 1.77 -1.68 -41.15
C ILE A 168 2.62 -2.75 -40.42
N GLY A 169 3.92 -2.80 -40.69
CA GLY A 169 4.85 -3.75 -40.05
C GLY A 169 5.01 -3.49 -38.55
N GLY A 170 5.09 -2.23 -38.15
CA GLY A 170 5.18 -1.83 -36.73
C GLY A 170 3.93 -2.21 -35.92
N THR A 171 2.73 -2.00 -36.47
CA THR A 171 1.48 -2.38 -35.77
C THR A 171 1.32 -3.89 -35.67
N VAL A 172 1.58 -4.64 -36.75
CA VAL A 172 1.51 -6.12 -36.74
C VAL A 172 2.53 -6.73 -35.78
N TRP A 173 3.73 -6.15 -35.70
CA TRP A 173 4.73 -6.54 -34.71
C TRP A 173 4.25 -6.35 -33.28
N ARG A 174 3.71 -5.17 -32.95
CA ARG A 174 3.22 -4.85 -31.60
C ARG A 174 2.14 -5.83 -31.13
N MET A 175 1.17 -6.14 -31.99
CA MET A 175 0.13 -7.13 -31.74
C MET A 175 0.75 -8.52 -31.51
N THR A 176 1.62 -8.96 -32.44
CA THR A 176 2.26 -10.28 -32.35
C THR A 176 3.14 -10.42 -31.10
N CYS A 177 3.88 -9.38 -30.71
CA CYS A 177 4.72 -9.36 -29.53
C CYS A 177 3.89 -9.46 -28.24
N SER A 178 2.84 -8.66 -28.13
CA SER A 178 1.97 -8.64 -26.95
C SER A 178 1.19 -9.96 -26.84
N HIS A 179 0.66 -10.46 -27.96
CA HIS A 179 -0.11 -11.71 -28.03
C HIS A 179 0.70 -12.94 -27.61
N ASN A 180 1.99 -12.96 -27.94
CA ASN A 180 2.88 -14.06 -27.56
C ASN A 180 3.51 -13.89 -26.18
N ARG A 181 3.39 -12.71 -25.54
CA ARG A 181 4.05 -12.41 -24.26
C ARG A 181 3.61 -13.34 -23.14
N VAL A 182 2.33 -13.71 -23.12
CA VAL A 182 1.76 -14.64 -22.13
C VAL A 182 2.52 -15.97 -22.05
N ARG A 183 3.09 -16.46 -23.16
CA ARG A 183 3.86 -17.71 -23.18
C ARG A 183 5.10 -17.60 -22.30
N ALA A 184 5.83 -16.50 -22.43
CA ALA A 184 7.03 -16.23 -21.64
C ALA A 184 6.68 -15.95 -20.18
N MET A 185 5.60 -15.20 -19.93
CA MET A 185 5.10 -14.95 -18.56
C MET A 185 4.72 -16.25 -17.86
N MET A 186 3.97 -17.14 -18.52
CA MET A 186 3.55 -18.42 -17.97
C MET A 186 4.75 -19.31 -17.63
N ILE A 187 5.73 -19.41 -18.54
CA ILE A 187 6.99 -20.11 -18.28
C ILE A 187 7.70 -19.53 -17.05
N SER A 188 7.76 -18.20 -16.93
CA SER A 188 8.40 -17.54 -15.79
C SER A 188 7.67 -17.82 -14.48
N THR A 189 6.33 -17.93 -14.48
CA THR A 189 5.55 -18.33 -13.28
C THR A 189 5.83 -19.77 -12.84
N ILE A 190 6.15 -20.66 -13.78
CA ILE A 190 6.53 -22.05 -13.51
C ILE A 190 7.96 -22.12 -12.97
N ALA A 191 8.89 -21.42 -13.62
CA ALA A 191 10.31 -21.43 -13.25
C ALA A 191 10.57 -20.72 -11.90
N ASN A 192 9.70 -19.79 -11.51
CA ASN A 192 9.88 -18.98 -10.30
C ASN A 192 8.65 -19.03 -9.38
N PRO A 193 8.31 -20.19 -8.78
CA PRO A 193 7.07 -20.37 -8.00
C PRO A 193 7.02 -19.51 -6.72
N ARG A 194 8.18 -19.05 -6.21
CA ARG A 194 8.28 -18.13 -5.06
C ARG A 194 7.99 -16.67 -5.42
N ARG A 195 7.93 -16.33 -6.71
CA ARG A 195 7.61 -14.96 -7.18
C ARG A 195 6.11 -14.75 -7.17
N ASN A 196 5.70 -13.51 -6.92
CA ASN A 196 4.31 -13.18 -6.64
C ASN A 196 3.76 -12.32 -7.77
N TYR A 197 3.24 -12.98 -8.82
CA TYR A 197 2.43 -12.37 -9.87
C TYR A 197 1.01 -12.02 -9.38
N VAL A 198 0.93 -11.36 -8.22
CA VAL A 198 -0.33 -11.05 -7.55
C VAL A 198 -1.08 -9.98 -8.32
N ALA A 199 -2.32 -10.27 -8.66
CA ALA A 199 -3.24 -9.40 -9.34
C ALA A 199 -4.43 -9.06 -8.44
N TYR A 200 -4.91 -7.83 -8.59
CA TYR A 200 -5.91 -7.23 -7.70
C TYR A 200 -7.26 -7.11 -8.40
N PRO A 201 -8.36 -7.45 -7.70
CA PRO A 201 -9.70 -7.33 -8.25
C PRO A 201 -10.03 -5.86 -8.48
N CYS A 202 -10.38 -5.49 -9.70
CA CYS A 202 -10.73 -4.12 -10.01
C CYS A 202 -11.76 -4.02 -11.13
N ALA A 203 -12.50 -2.89 -11.19
CA ALA A 203 -13.48 -2.64 -12.23
C ALA A 203 -12.82 -2.37 -13.60
N SER A 204 -11.69 -1.65 -13.59
CA SER A 204 -10.94 -1.26 -14.79
C SER A 204 -9.44 -1.16 -14.50
N TYR A 205 -8.64 -1.12 -15.57
CA TYR A 205 -7.21 -0.89 -15.44
C TYR A 205 -6.92 0.54 -14.99
N GLU A 206 -7.73 1.51 -15.41
CA GLU A 206 -7.62 2.91 -15.00
C GLU A 206 -7.82 3.07 -13.49
N ASP A 207 -8.78 2.35 -12.93
CA ASP A 207 -9.04 2.32 -11.49
C ASP A 207 -7.89 1.66 -10.73
N PHE A 208 -7.32 0.59 -11.30
CA PHE A 208 -6.12 -0.07 -10.78
C PHE A 208 -4.91 0.90 -10.78
N LYS A 209 -4.66 1.61 -11.88
CA LYS A 209 -3.58 2.61 -11.99
C LYS A 209 -3.79 3.81 -11.08
N ALA A 210 -5.02 4.24 -10.90
CA ALA A 210 -5.40 5.30 -9.95
C ALA A 210 -5.27 4.85 -8.48
N GLY A 211 -4.99 3.57 -8.22
CA GLY A 211 -4.81 3.04 -6.89
C GLY A 211 -6.09 2.76 -6.11
N ARG A 212 -7.23 2.72 -6.79
CA ARG A 212 -8.55 2.50 -6.18
C ARG A 212 -8.80 1.04 -5.76
N CYS A 213 -7.98 0.11 -6.26
CA CYS A 213 -8.10 -1.33 -6.05
C CYS A 213 -6.79 -1.96 -5.57
N ARG A 214 -6.15 -1.39 -4.53
CA ARG A 214 -4.83 -1.82 -4.05
C ARG A 214 -4.85 -2.87 -2.94
N THR A 215 -6.03 -3.30 -2.50
CA THR A 215 -6.20 -4.36 -1.51
C THR A 215 -6.97 -5.53 -2.11
N CYS A 216 -6.86 -6.70 -1.50
CA CYS A 216 -7.56 -7.89 -1.96
C CYS A 216 -9.08 -7.82 -1.74
N GLY A 217 -9.56 -6.92 -0.87
CA GLY A 217 -10.95 -6.80 -0.49
C GLY A 217 -11.56 -8.15 -0.05
N THR A 218 -12.88 -8.26 -0.19
CA THR A 218 -13.63 -9.52 0.05
C THR A 218 -13.55 -10.48 -1.13
N THR A 219 -13.10 -10.01 -2.30
CA THR A 219 -12.92 -10.83 -3.50
C THR A 219 -11.68 -11.71 -3.40
N GLY A 220 -10.65 -11.27 -2.66
CA GLY A 220 -9.34 -11.92 -2.60
C GLY A 220 -8.48 -11.57 -3.81
N CYS A 221 -7.17 -11.45 -3.62
CA CYS A 221 -6.22 -11.34 -4.73
C CYS A 221 -5.91 -12.73 -5.29
N ALA A 222 -5.60 -12.81 -6.58
CA ALA A 222 -5.19 -14.05 -7.22
C ALA A 222 -3.76 -13.92 -7.77
N SER A 223 -2.99 -15.00 -7.75
CA SER A 223 -1.67 -15.04 -8.39
C SER A 223 -1.80 -15.55 -9.82
N MET A 224 -1.39 -14.75 -10.80
CA MET A 224 -1.41 -15.14 -12.22
C MET A 224 -0.47 -16.34 -12.46
N GLY A 225 -0.89 -17.27 -13.33
CA GLY A 225 -0.10 -18.45 -13.73
C GLY A 225 -0.45 -19.72 -12.96
N MET A 226 0.52 -20.59 -12.69
CA MET A 226 0.27 -21.91 -12.08
C MET A 226 -0.44 -21.83 -10.72
N ARG A 227 -0.22 -20.75 -9.96
CA ARG A 227 -0.83 -20.52 -8.65
C ARG A 227 -2.24 -19.93 -8.69
N ALA A 228 -2.83 -19.69 -9.87
CA ALA A 228 -4.17 -19.10 -9.95
C ALA A 228 -5.24 -19.97 -9.28
N ALA A 229 -5.05 -21.30 -9.27
CA ALA A 229 -5.96 -22.25 -8.61
C ALA A 229 -5.97 -22.14 -7.07
N GLU A 230 -5.04 -21.40 -6.45
CA GLU A 230 -5.08 -21.10 -5.02
C GLU A 230 -6.23 -20.13 -4.68
N TRP A 231 -6.64 -19.31 -5.66
CA TRP A 231 -7.76 -18.39 -5.50
C TRP A 231 -9.09 -19.14 -5.61
N ARG A 232 -9.99 -18.91 -4.65
CA ARG A 232 -11.29 -19.60 -4.57
C ARG A 232 -12.40 -18.75 -5.19
N PRO A 233 -13.10 -19.25 -6.24
CA PRO A 233 -14.17 -18.50 -6.89
C PRO A 233 -15.36 -18.18 -5.97
N ASN A 234 -15.71 -19.07 -5.03
CA ASN A 234 -16.88 -18.93 -4.15
C ASN A 234 -18.18 -18.60 -4.91
N GLY A 235 -18.40 -19.27 -6.04
CA GLY A 235 -19.55 -19.04 -6.93
C GLY A 235 -19.41 -17.84 -7.88
N ARG A 236 -18.30 -17.08 -7.82
CA ARG A 236 -18.02 -15.97 -8.72
C ARG A 236 -17.47 -16.49 -10.05
N VAL A 237 -17.80 -15.76 -11.11
CA VAL A 237 -17.25 -15.93 -12.45
C VAL A 237 -16.92 -14.55 -13.04
N ASN A 238 -16.11 -14.52 -14.09
CA ASN A 238 -15.74 -13.31 -14.83
C ASN A 238 -15.06 -12.24 -13.96
N VAL A 239 -14.28 -12.64 -12.96
CA VAL A 239 -13.61 -11.71 -12.04
C VAL A 239 -12.36 -11.15 -12.68
N LYS A 240 -12.35 -9.85 -12.97
CA LYS A 240 -11.20 -9.16 -13.54
C LYS A 240 -10.14 -8.83 -12.49
N MET A 241 -8.91 -9.22 -12.76
CA MET A 241 -7.74 -8.99 -11.93
C MET A 241 -6.67 -8.24 -12.71
N PHE A 242 -6.08 -7.20 -12.12
CA PHE A 242 -5.07 -6.38 -12.77
C PHE A 242 -3.73 -6.43 -12.04
N LEU A 243 -2.65 -6.40 -12.81
CA LEU A 243 -1.26 -6.35 -12.35
C LEU A 243 -0.38 -5.63 -13.38
N ASP A 244 0.71 -5.02 -12.94
CA ASP A 244 1.75 -4.51 -13.84
C ASP A 244 2.86 -5.58 -13.98
N THR A 245 3.43 -5.74 -15.17
CA THR A 245 4.59 -6.63 -15.41
C THR A 245 5.77 -5.85 -16.01
N ALA A 246 6.97 -6.44 -15.96
CA ALA A 246 8.16 -5.90 -16.61
C ALA A 246 8.26 -6.36 -18.08
N GLY A 247 9.17 -5.77 -18.86
CA GLY A 247 9.37 -6.11 -20.29
C GLY A 247 10.34 -7.27 -20.54
N THR A 248 11.05 -7.73 -19.51
CA THR A 248 12.03 -8.82 -19.55
C THR A 248 11.83 -9.77 -18.38
N GLU A 249 12.36 -10.98 -18.49
CA GLU A 249 12.32 -11.96 -17.41
C GLU A 249 13.20 -11.53 -16.20
N PRO A 250 12.79 -11.78 -14.94
CA PRO A 250 11.48 -12.27 -14.50
C PRO A 250 10.42 -11.19 -14.71
N PHE A 251 9.39 -11.47 -15.52
CA PHE A 251 8.36 -10.48 -15.91
C PHE A 251 7.55 -9.93 -14.72
N GLU A 252 7.80 -10.41 -13.50
CA GLU A 252 7.36 -9.74 -12.28
C GLU A 252 7.93 -8.32 -12.27
N LYS A 253 7.07 -7.30 -12.25
CA LYS A 253 7.54 -5.94 -11.97
C LYS A 253 7.94 -5.89 -10.49
N SER A 254 9.22 -6.14 -10.21
CA SER A 254 9.78 -6.21 -8.86
C SER A 254 9.82 -4.81 -8.20
N THR A 255 8.68 -4.26 -7.81
CA THR A 255 8.62 -3.08 -6.94
C THR A 255 8.57 -3.45 -5.45
N PHE A 256 8.53 -4.75 -5.16
CA PHE A 256 8.14 -5.26 -3.86
C PHE A 256 9.21 -6.14 -3.22
N ARG A 257 9.88 -5.57 -2.21
CA ARG A 257 10.92 -6.22 -1.40
C ARG A 257 10.34 -6.49 0.00
N GLU A 258 10.89 -7.47 0.70
CA GLU A 258 10.56 -7.78 2.09
C GLU A 258 11.82 -8.13 2.87
N VAL A 259 11.88 -7.74 4.14
CA VAL A 259 12.93 -8.13 5.09
C VAL A 259 12.27 -8.52 6.41
N CYS A 260 12.79 -9.55 7.08
CA CYS A 260 12.30 -9.97 8.39
C CYS A 260 13.42 -9.85 9.42
N TYR A 261 13.07 -9.38 10.62
CA TYR A 261 13.99 -9.26 11.75
C TYR A 261 13.46 -10.09 12.93
N ASP A 262 14.37 -10.77 13.62
CA ASP A 262 14.01 -11.67 14.72
C ASP A 262 13.22 -10.93 15.81
N GLY A 263 12.09 -11.52 16.21
CA GLY A 263 11.17 -10.93 17.20
C GLY A 263 10.36 -9.72 16.74
N LEU A 264 10.62 -9.16 15.56
CA LEU A 264 9.90 -7.98 15.02
C LEU A 264 8.99 -8.30 13.82
N GLY A 265 9.12 -9.49 13.24
CA GLY A 265 8.38 -9.92 12.06
C GLY A 265 8.93 -9.33 10.76
N CYS A 266 8.10 -9.30 9.72
CA CYS A 266 8.49 -8.92 8.37
C CYS A 266 7.99 -7.53 7.98
N PHE A 267 8.80 -6.83 7.19
CA PHE A 267 8.56 -5.50 6.68
C PHE A 267 8.60 -5.54 5.16
N SER A 268 7.44 -5.34 4.54
CA SER A 268 7.27 -5.39 3.09
C SER A 268 7.13 -3.99 2.49
N THR A 269 7.57 -3.79 1.25
CA THR A 269 7.19 -2.61 0.46
C THR A 269 5.87 -2.82 -0.31
N ARG A 270 5.11 -3.90 -0.01
CA ARG A 270 3.81 -4.25 -0.62
C ARG A 270 2.62 -3.55 0.03
N GLY A 271 1.45 -3.74 -0.59
CA GLY A 271 0.15 -3.35 -0.03
C GLY A 271 0.06 -1.85 0.20
N ASN A 272 -0.44 -1.47 1.37
CA ASN A 272 -0.62 -0.07 1.75
C ASN A 272 0.70 0.72 1.82
N PHE A 273 1.84 0.06 2.02
CA PHE A 273 3.15 0.70 2.07
C PHE A 273 3.72 1.10 0.70
N TYR A 274 3.00 0.78 -0.39
CA TYR A 274 3.28 1.24 -1.75
C TYR A 274 2.27 2.29 -2.21
N ASP A 275 2.80 3.45 -2.58
CA ASP A 275 2.00 4.49 -3.23
C ASP A 275 2.84 5.20 -4.29
N SER A 276 2.37 5.19 -5.55
CA SER A 276 3.09 5.80 -6.68
C SER A 276 3.10 7.33 -6.68
N VAL A 277 2.22 7.96 -5.90
CA VAL A 277 2.08 9.42 -5.82
C VAL A 277 2.70 9.93 -4.53
N ASN A 278 2.25 9.40 -3.39
CA ASN A 278 2.61 9.90 -2.07
C ASN A 278 3.90 9.25 -1.52
N ARG A 279 4.29 8.07 -2.02
CA ARG A 279 5.50 7.34 -1.56
C ARG A 279 6.32 6.77 -2.72
N PRO A 280 6.69 7.54 -3.76
CA PRO A 280 7.19 7.00 -5.03
C PRO A 280 8.49 6.19 -4.94
N ILE A 281 9.31 6.41 -3.91
CA ILE A 281 10.56 5.66 -3.67
C ILE A 281 10.38 4.80 -2.41
N GLN A 282 10.19 3.50 -2.57
CA GLN A 282 10.04 2.57 -1.45
C GLN A 282 11.34 1.79 -1.19
N VAL A 283 11.87 1.96 0.01
CA VAL A 283 13.02 1.22 0.53
C VAL A 283 12.60 0.38 1.72
N LEU A 284 13.30 -0.73 1.94
CA LEU A 284 13.12 -1.54 3.14
C LEU A 284 13.72 -0.81 4.36
N PRO A 285 13.14 -0.97 5.55
CA PRO A 285 13.77 -0.47 6.76
C PRO A 285 15.12 -1.17 7.00
N GLN A 286 16.05 -0.46 7.61
CA GLN A 286 17.35 -0.99 8.02
C GLN A 286 17.22 -1.95 9.19
N ASP A 287 18.28 -2.74 9.36
CA ASP A 287 18.44 -3.67 10.47
C ASP A 287 18.42 -2.92 11.83
N PRO A 288 17.74 -3.47 12.86
CA PRO A 288 17.77 -2.92 14.22
C PRO A 288 19.16 -2.59 14.75
N ASP A 289 20.18 -3.41 14.46
CA ASP A 289 21.56 -3.22 14.91
C ASP A 289 22.25 -2.03 14.24
N ARG A 290 21.73 -1.60 13.08
CA ARG A 290 22.16 -0.37 12.40
C ARG A 290 21.45 0.86 12.95
N ILE A 291 20.16 0.74 13.26
CA ILE A 291 19.36 1.82 13.85
C ILE A 291 19.81 2.12 15.29
N ARG A 292 20.24 1.09 16.05
CA ARG A 292 20.71 1.17 17.44
C ARG A 292 19.82 2.04 18.33
N LEU A 293 18.57 1.61 18.46
CA LEU A 293 17.61 2.25 19.34
C LEU A 293 18.10 2.21 20.79
N THR A 294 18.01 3.34 21.50
CA THR A 294 18.26 3.38 22.95
C THR A 294 17.09 4.04 23.70
N PHE A 295 16.91 3.61 24.94
CA PHE A 295 15.90 4.13 25.86
C PHE A 295 16.60 4.70 27.09
N ALA A 296 16.46 5.99 27.33
CA ALA A 296 16.99 6.67 28.52
C ALA A 296 15.84 7.01 29.48
N LEU A 297 15.81 6.36 30.64
CA LEU A 297 14.82 6.59 31.69
C LEU A 297 15.27 7.70 32.63
N TYR A 298 14.36 8.62 32.92
CA TYR A 298 14.52 9.70 33.90
C TYR A 298 13.31 9.75 34.82
N THR A 299 13.56 9.81 36.13
CA THR A 299 12.53 9.85 37.17
C THR A 299 12.94 10.84 38.25
N ARG A 300 11.96 11.48 38.92
CA ARG A 300 12.22 12.20 40.18
C ARG A 300 12.37 11.22 41.35
N ARG A 301 11.48 10.24 41.38
CA ARG A 301 11.39 9.14 42.34
C ARG A 301 11.05 7.88 41.55
N ASN A 302 11.69 6.77 41.85
CA ASN A 302 11.47 5.51 41.15
C ASN A 302 10.20 4.81 41.67
N VAL A 303 9.03 5.33 41.32
CA VAL A 303 7.71 4.85 41.79
C VAL A 303 7.06 3.99 40.71
N ASN A 304 6.74 2.74 41.05
CA ASN A 304 6.16 1.77 40.10
C ASN A 304 4.76 2.16 39.56
N THR A 305 4.06 3.09 40.21
CA THR A 305 2.71 3.53 39.82
C THR A 305 2.71 4.80 38.96
N ALA A 306 3.87 5.41 38.69
CA ALA A 306 3.97 6.60 37.86
C ALA A 306 3.55 6.31 36.41
N GLN A 307 2.97 7.32 35.74
CA GLN A 307 2.65 7.23 34.30
C GLN A 307 3.95 7.20 33.48
N ASN A 308 3.96 6.37 32.43
CA ASN A 308 5.12 6.20 31.56
C ASN A 308 4.98 7.09 30.32
N LEU A 309 5.88 8.06 30.18
CA LEU A 309 5.88 9.03 29.08
C LEU A 309 7.07 8.73 28.16
N ILE A 310 6.81 8.28 26.94
CA ILE A 310 7.87 8.02 25.94
C ILE A 310 7.95 9.20 24.98
N VAL A 311 9.09 9.90 24.97
CA VAL A 311 9.35 11.04 24.09
C VAL A 311 10.20 10.58 22.90
N ILE A 312 9.70 10.80 21.68
CA ILE A 312 10.26 10.26 20.43
C ILE A 312 10.59 11.41 19.47
N HIS A 313 11.86 11.57 19.12
CA HIS A 313 12.31 12.60 18.18
C HIS A 313 12.04 12.24 16.72
N GLY A 314 12.18 13.24 15.83
CA GLY A 314 11.98 13.11 14.39
C GLY A 314 13.26 13.01 13.56
N PHE A 315 13.14 13.42 12.30
CA PHE A 315 14.21 13.45 11.30
C PHE A 315 15.40 14.30 11.78
N THR A 316 16.62 13.77 11.63
CA THR A 316 17.88 14.40 12.10
C THR A 316 17.95 14.74 13.59
N GLY A 317 16.96 14.34 14.40
CA GLY A 317 16.93 14.53 15.84
C GLY A 317 17.76 13.48 16.59
N ASN A 318 17.91 13.70 17.89
CA ASN A 318 18.53 12.78 18.85
C ASN A 318 17.91 12.97 20.24
N GLY A 319 18.12 12.02 21.16
CA GLY A 319 17.52 12.03 22.50
C GLY A 319 18.09 13.12 23.43
N ASN A 320 19.23 13.70 23.09
CA ASN A 320 19.92 14.72 23.89
C ASN A 320 19.71 16.16 23.39
N SER A 321 18.84 16.38 22.40
CA SER A 321 18.53 17.72 21.88
C SER A 321 17.93 18.64 22.95
N ASP A 322 18.11 19.95 22.79
CA ASP A 322 17.65 20.95 23.75
C ASP A 322 16.16 20.84 24.08
N TRP A 323 15.33 20.55 23.07
CA TRP A 323 13.89 20.37 23.26
C TRP A 323 13.57 19.09 24.06
N ASN A 324 14.30 17.99 23.84
CA ASN A 324 14.15 16.77 24.62
C ASN A 324 14.53 17.04 26.08
N GLN A 325 15.64 17.74 26.32
CA GLN A 325 16.06 18.12 27.66
C GLN A 325 15.04 19.04 28.36
N SER A 326 14.48 19.99 27.62
CA SER A 326 13.44 20.91 28.11
C SER A 326 12.14 20.17 28.42
N MET A 327 11.70 19.27 27.55
CA MET A 327 10.52 18.42 27.74
C MET A 327 10.67 17.54 28.98
N LYS A 328 11.81 16.86 29.12
CA LYS A 328 12.12 16.05 30.30
C LYS A 328 12.05 16.88 31.58
N ARG A 329 12.69 18.04 31.62
CA ARG A 329 12.68 18.92 32.80
C ARG A 329 11.25 19.40 33.11
N ALA A 330 10.49 19.79 32.10
CA ALA A 330 9.11 20.25 32.29
C ALA A 330 8.23 19.15 32.87
N LEU A 331 8.25 17.95 32.28
CA LEU A 331 7.49 16.80 32.77
C LEU A 331 7.87 16.42 34.20
N LEU A 332 9.18 16.28 34.47
CA LEU A 332 9.66 15.97 35.82
C LEU A 332 9.36 17.09 36.83
N ASN A 333 9.21 18.35 36.42
CA ASN A 333 8.78 19.40 37.34
C ASN A 333 7.27 19.35 37.61
N GLU A 334 6.48 18.99 36.60
CA GLU A 334 5.01 18.93 36.69
C GLU A 334 4.53 17.79 37.58
N GLY A 335 5.11 16.60 37.47
CA GLY A 335 4.61 15.41 38.15
C GLY A 335 5.63 14.29 38.33
N ASP A 336 5.24 13.27 39.09
CA ASP A 336 6.04 12.05 39.25
C ASP A 336 5.77 11.13 38.05
N TYR A 337 6.58 11.28 37.01
CA TYR A 337 6.53 10.50 35.77
C TYR A 337 7.77 9.63 35.59
N ASN A 338 7.58 8.54 34.83
CA ASN A 338 8.68 7.82 34.20
C ASN A 338 8.89 8.38 32.79
N VAL A 339 9.82 9.32 32.64
CA VAL A 339 10.11 9.94 31.35
C VAL A 339 11.18 9.12 30.62
N ILE A 340 10.80 8.50 29.51
CA ILE A 340 11.66 7.66 28.69
C ILE A 340 11.96 8.42 27.39
N GLN A 341 13.20 8.87 27.22
CA GLN A 341 13.65 9.46 25.96
C GLN A 341 14.17 8.38 25.03
N LEU A 342 13.62 8.34 23.83
CA LEU A 342 14.02 7.41 22.79
C LEU A 342 15.03 8.09 21.86
N ASP A 343 16.19 7.47 21.66
CA ASP A 343 17.18 7.89 20.67
C ASP A 343 17.31 6.85 19.56
N TRP A 344 16.95 7.26 18.34
CA TRP A 344 17.10 6.50 17.09
C TRP A 344 17.86 7.31 16.04
N SER A 345 18.73 8.23 16.47
CA SER A 345 19.47 9.18 15.64
C SER A 345 20.27 8.54 14.50
N ARG A 346 20.78 7.31 14.70
CA ARG A 346 21.48 6.56 13.65
C ARG A 346 20.57 6.12 12.50
N GLY A 347 19.27 5.97 12.76
CA GLY A 347 18.26 5.59 11.78
C GLY A 347 17.38 6.76 11.30
N SER A 348 17.47 7.95 11.89
CA SER A 348 16.61 9.10 11.59
C SER A 348 17.24 10.13 10.63
N GLY A 349 18.48 9.91 10.18
CA GLY A 349 19.22 10.79 9.29
C GLY A 349 18.98 10.55 7.80
N PHE A 350 19.81 11.15 6.95
CA PHE A 350 19.70 10.99 5.50
C PHE A 350 20.05 9.57 5.00
N PRO A 351 19.45 9.11 3.90
CA PRO A 351 18.43 9.78 3.10
C PRO A 351 17.03 9.74 3.77
N PHE A 352 16.22 10.79 3.57
CA PHE A 352 14.89 10.91 4.19
C PHE A 352 14.00 9.68 3.97
N THR A 353 14.01 9.13 2.75
CA THR A 353 13.25 7.91 2.39
C THR A 353 13.63 6.70 3.26
N GLN A 354 14.90 6.59 3.66
CA GLN A 354 15.35 5.54 4.56
C GLN A 354 14.90 5.81 6.00
N ALA A 355 14.97 7.05 6.48
CA ALA A 355 14.45 7.41 7.79
C ALA A 355 12.93 7.14 7.90
N THR A 356 12.16 7.49 6.86
CA THR A 356 10.73 7.15 6.74
C THR A 356 10.49 5.64 6.77
N ALA A 357 11.35 4.82 6.15
CA ALA A 357 11.20 3.36 6.23
C ALA A 357 11.52 2.84 7.65
N ASN A 358 12.57 3.37 8.26
CA ASN A 358 13.05 2.95 9.59
C ASN A 358 12.04 3.19 10.71
N THR A 359 11.13 4.17 10.58
CA THR A 359 10.07 4.42 11.58
C THR A 359 9.25 3.16 11.88
N ARG A 360 9.05 2.28 10.90
CA ARG A 360 8.34 1.00 11.06
C ARG A 360 9.06 0.05 12.01
N VAL A 361 10.39 -0.07 11.87
CA VAL A 361 11.20 -0.91 12.75
C VAL A 361 11.32 -0.29 14.13
N VAL A 362 11.48 1.03 14.23
CA VAL A 362 11.50 1.72 15.53
C VAL A 362 10.18 1.54 16.26
N GLY A 363 9.03 1.68 15.59
CA GLY A 363 7.72 1.43 16.19
C GLY A 363 7.56 -0.02 16.67
N ALA A 364 8.07 -0.99 15.90
CA ALA A 364 8.08 -2.39 16.31
C ALA A 364 8.95 -2.63 17.57
N LEU A 365 10.13 -2.02 17.65
CA LEU A 365 11.01 -2.09 18.82
C LEU A 365 10.36 -1.43 20.05
N VAL A 366 9.67 -0.30 19.89
CA VAL A 366 8.92 0.34 21.00
C VAL A 366 7.80 -0.56 21.51
N ALA A 367 7.02 -1.16 20.59
CA ALA A 367 5.97 -2.12 20.97
C ALA A 367 6.56 -3.32 21.70
N GLN A 368 7.67 -3.88 21.20
CA GLN A 368 8.37 -5.00 21.84
C GLN A 368 8.89 -4.63 23.24
N PHE A 369 9.45 -3.43 23.41
CA PHE A 369 9.90 -2.93 24.71
C PHE A 369 8.75 -2.82 25.72
N ILE A 370 7.61 -2.27 25.31
CA ILE A 370 6.42 -2.19 26.18
C ILE A 370 5.93 -3.59 26.54
N VAL A 371 5.78 -4.50 25.57
CA VAL A 371 5.39 -5.90 25.83
C VAL A 371 6.35 -6.60 26.79
N TRP A 372 7.65 -6.33 26.66
CA TRP A 372 8.66 -6.86 27.57
C TRP A 372 8.48 -6.33 29.00
N LEU A 373 8.21 -5.03 29.17
CA LEU A 373 7.91 -4.44 30.47
C LEU A 373 6.65 -5.04 31.11
N GLU A 374 5.59 -5.24 30.32
CA GLU A 374 4.36 -5.86 30.80
C GLU A 374 4.59 -7.30 31.24
N SER A 375 5.32 -8.07 30.44
CA SER A 375 5.53 -9.51 30.67
C SER A 375 6.46 -9.80 31.85
N ASN A 376 7.46 -8.95 32.07
CA ASN A 376 8.49 -9.18 33.09
C ASN A 376 8.28 -8.40 34.39
N PHE A 377 7.58 -7.26 34.33
CA PHE A 377 7.43 -6.36 35.47
C PHE A 377 5.99 -5.98 35.78
N GLY A 378 5.01 -6.51 35.04
CA GLY A 378 3.59 -6.22 35.26
C GLY A 378 3.19 -4.79 34.92
N ALA A 379 3.96 -4.10 34.07
CA ALA A 379 3.55 -2.80 33.55
C ALA A 379 2.18 -2.90 32.85
N ASN A 380 1.42 -1.81 32.81
CA ASN A 380 0.17 -1.74 32.05
C ASN A 380 0.37 -0.82 30.84
N ARG A 381 0.29 -1.34 29.60
CA ARG A 381 0.39 -0.53 28.37
C ARG A 381 -0.64 0.61 28.28
N GLU A 382 -1.76 0.50 28.98
CA GLU A 382 -2.78 1.57 29.05
C GLU A 382 -2.30 2.79 29.86
N ASN A 383 -1.25 2.63 30.67
CA ASN A 383 -0.60 3.71 31.43
C ASN A 383 0.59 4.35 30.67
N PHE A 384 0.72 4.08 29.36
CA PHE A 384 1.74 4.69 28.52
C PHE A 384 1.17 5.80 27.66
N HIS A 385 1.91 6.91 27.57
CA HIS A 385 1.66 8.01 26.66
C HIS A 385 2.89 8.23 25.77
N LEU A 386 2.74 8.02 24.47
CA LEU A 386 3.79 8.25 23.48
C LEU A 386 3.65 9.66 22.91
N ILE A 387 4.70 10.46 23.02
CA ILE A 387 4.77 11.83 22.52
C ILE A 387 5.81 11.86 21.39
N GLY A 388 5.35 11.87 20.14
CA GLY A 388 6.22 11.76 18.96
C GLY A 388 6.24 13.04 18.14
N HIS A 389 7.43 13.56 17.83
CA HIS A 389 7.60 14.72 16.96
C HIS A 389 7.97 14.32 15.53
N SER A 390 7.34 14.92 14.51
CA SER A 390 7.67 14.70 13.10
C SER A 390 7.60 13.21 12.72
N LEU A 391 8.70 12.60 12.21
CA LEU A 391 8.77 11.15 11.95
C LEU A 391 8.49 10.32 13.22
N GLY A 392 8.80 10.84 14.40
CA GLY A 392 8.51 10.20 15.69
C GLY A 392 7.02 10.06 15.98
N ALA A 393 6.14 10.91 15.41
CA ALA A 393 4.70 10.75 15.53
C ALA A 393 4.22 9.45 14.86
N HIS A 394 4.79 9.11 13.69
CA HIS A 394 4.48 7.87 12.99
C HIS A 394 5.12 6.64 13.65
N VAL A 395 6.28 6.80 14.30
CA VAL A 395 6.83 5.75 15.18
C VAL A 395 5.82 5.41 16.29
N SER A 396 5.19 6.42 16.91
CA SER A 396 4.14 6.20 17.91
C SER A 396 2.94 5.47 17.34
N GLY A 397 2.49 5.83 16.14
CA GLY A 397 1.39 5.15 15.44
C GLY A 397 1.68 3.67 15.20
N TYR A 398 2.83 3.34 14.60
CA TYR A 398 3.25 1.94 14.40
C TYR A 398 3.39 1.15 15.71
N ALA A 399 3.83 1.79 16.80
CA ALA A 399 3.87 1.14 18.10
C ALA A 399 2.45 0.86 18.63
N GLY A 400 1.54 1.84 18.53
CA GLY A 400 0.14 1.73 18.92
C GLY A 400 -0.60 0.62 18.16
N GLU A 401 -0.48 0.61 16.82
CA GLU A 401 -1.03 -0.42 15.95
C GLU A 401 -0.61 -1.83 16.38
N ARG A 402 0.68 -2.03 16.67
CA ARG A 402 1.22 -3.33 17.11
C ARG A 402 0.79 -3.73 18.52
N LEU A 403 0.52 -2.75 19.38
CA LEU A 403 0.04 -2.97 20.74
C LEU A 403 -1.48 -3.16 20.80
N ASN A 404 -2.19 -2.95 19.69
CA ASN A 404 -3.63 -3.13 19.59
C ASN A 404 -3.97 -4.63 19.50
N THR A 405 -4.34 -5.20 20.64
CA THR A 405 -4.80 -6.59 20.75
C THR A 405 -6.27 -6.61 21.16
N ARG A 406 -6.94 -7.76 21.03
CA ARG A 406 -8.39 -7.90 21.32
C ARG A 406 -8.82 -7.31 22.67
N ASN A 407 -7.95 -7.35 23.68
CA ASN A 407 -8.28 -7.00 25.06
C ASN A 407 -7.45 -5.87 25.66
N LYS A 408 -6.43 -5.34 24.94
CA LYS A 408 -5.52 -4.32 25.47
C LYS A 408 -5.04 -3.40 24.35
N LYS A 409 -4.95 -2.10 24.64
CA LYS A 409 -4.43 -1.07 23.72
C LYS A 409 -3.45 -0.15 24.46
N LEU A 410 -2.57 0.51 23.70
CA LEU A 410 -1.71 1.57 24.22
C LEU A 410 -2.56 2.73 24.76
N GLY A 411 -2.20 3.35 25.89
CA GLY A 411 -3.02 4.38 26.55
C GLY A 411 -3.31 5.63 25.70
N ARG A 412 -2.26 6.38 25.31
CA ARG A 412 -2.40 7.64 24.58
C ARG A 412 -1.25 7.88 23.59
N ILE A 413 -1.55 8.54 22.47
CA ILE A 413 -0.53 9.08 21.56
C ILE A 413 -0.75 10.58 21.35
N SER A 414 0.31 11.39 21.48
CA SER A 414 0.34 12.77 21.01
C SER A 414 1.29 12.90 19.81
N GLY A 415 0.76 13.31 18.65
CA GLY A 415 1.52 13.63 17.45
C GLY A 415 1.88 15.12 17.40
N LEU A 416 3.16 15.45 17.60
CA LEU A 416 3.66 16.81 17.52
C LEU A 416 4.15 17.09 16.10
N ASP A 417 3.34 17.81 15.33
CA ASP A 417 3.52 18.12 13.90
C ASP A 417 3.97 16.89 13.08
N PRO A 418 3.10 15.87 12.95
CA PRO A 418 3.43 14.64 12.22
C PRO A 418 3.93 14.96 10.80
N ALA A 419 4.96 14.26 10.34
CA ALA A 419 5.60 14.59 9.06
C ALA A 419 4.66 14.30 7.87
N GLY A 420 4.48 15.27 6.96
CA GLY A 420 3.66 15.09 5.76
C GLY A 420 4.29 14.25 4.65
N PRO A 421 5.54 14.52 4.23
CA PRO A 421 6.18 13.77 3.14
C PRO A 421 6.19 12.26 3.43
N TYR A 422 5.71 11.46 2.47
CA TYR A 422 5.56 10.00 2.55
C TYR A 422 4.44 9.47 3.48
N PHE A 423 3.70 10.30 4.19
CA PHE A 423 2.63 9.85 5.10
C PHE A 423 1.26 10.46 4.79
N GLU A 424 1.20 11.73 4.40
CA GLU A 424 -0.06 12.40 4.09
C GLU A 424 -0.75 11.74 2.89
N ASN A 425 -2.08 11.64 2.96
CA ASN A 425 -2.93 10.95 1.99
C ASN A 425 -2.60 9.47 1.75
N THR A 426 -1.86 8.84 2.67
CA THR A 426 -1.64 7.39 2.66
C THR A 426 -2.67 6.66 3.54
N HIS A 427 -2.78 5.35 3.35
CA HIS A 427 -3.64 4.48 4.13
C HIS A 427 -3.30 4.58 5.64
N PRO A 428 -4.28 4.52 6.57
CA PRO A 428 -4.06 4.56 8.01
C PRO A 428 -2.88 3.72 8.52
N GLU A 429 -2.77 2.46 8.09
CA GLU A 429 -1.65 1.53 8.39
C GLU A 429 -0.23 2.10 8.14
N VAL A 430 -0.10 3.15 7.33
CA VAL A 430 1.21 3.73 6.96
C VAL A 430 1.58 4.93 7.82
N ARG A 431 0.66 5.50 8.61
CA ARG A 431 0.82 6.77 9.31
C ARG A 431 0.24 6.70 10.72
N LEU A 432 0.27 7.83 11.43
CA LEU A 432 -0.48 7.98 12.68
C LEU A 432 -1.97 8.06 12.33
N ASP A 433 -2.81 7.40 13.12
CA ASP A 433 -4.25 7.34 12.93
C ASP A 433 -5.01 7.18 14.27
N PRO A 434 -6.29 7.59 14.38
CA PRO A 434 -7.06 7.47 15.63
C PRO A 434 -7.21 6.03 16.11
N THR A 435 -7.01 5.04 15.24
CA THR A 435 -7.10 3.61 15.61
C THR A 435 -5.91 3.11 16.44
N ASP A 436 -4.80 3.87 16.50
CA ASP A 436 -3.54 3.45 17.13
C ASP A 436 -3.58 3.45 18.67
N ALA A 437 -4.51 4.21 19.28
CA ALA A 437 -4.75 4.23 20.73
C ALA A 437 -6.21 4.63 21.05
N PRO A 438 -6.74 4.36 22.25
CA PRO A 438 -8.05 4.86 22.70
C PRO A 438 -8.16 6.39 22.67
N PHE A 439 -7.02 7.09 22.79
CA PHE A 439 -6.98 8.53 22.61
C PHE A 439 -5.70 8.93 21.85
N VAL A 440 -5.91 9.69 20.78
CA VAL A 440 -4.85 10.22 19.91
C VAL A 440 -5.13 11.70 19.72
N ASP A 441 -4.16 12.55 20.02
CA ASP A 441 -4.21 13.99 19.76
C ASP A 441 -3.06 14.41 18.86
N ALA A 442 -3.28 15.35 17.95
CA ALA A 442 -2.23 15.88 17.08
C ALA A 442 -2.22 17.41 17.10
N ILE A 443 -1.02 18.01 17.00
CA ILE A 443 -0.84 19.45 16.91
C ILE A 443 -0.11 19.75 15.59
N HIS A 444 -0.73 20.51 14.71
CA HIS A 444 -0.22 20.85 13.38
C HIS A 444 0.32 22.27 13.41
N THR A 445 1.59 22.46 13.06
CA THR A 445 2.24 23.79 13.10
C THR A 445 2.85 24.22 11.77
N ASP A 446 3.20 23.28 10.91
CA ASP A 446 3.86 23.51 9.62
C ASP A 446 3.24 22.68 8.49
N GLY A 447 1.92 22.59 8.43
CA GLY A 447 1.23 21.89 7.36
C GLY A 447 1.05 22.73 6.09
N ASP A 448 1.17 22.09 4.92
CA ASP A 448 0.71 22.64 3.63
C ASP A 448 0.30 21.51 2.66
N SER A 449 -0.24 21.85 1.48
CA SER A 449 -0.60 20.87 0.44
C SER A 449 0.60 20.02 0.01
N THR A 450 0.45 18.69 -0.04
CA THR A 450 1.44 17.72 -0.54
C THR A 450 1.99 18.05 -1.93
N LEU A 451 1.23 18.75 -2.78
CA LEU A 451 1.68 19.18 -4.11
C LEU A 451 2.67 20.36 -4.08
N SER A 452 2.80 21.05 -2.94
CA SER A 452 3.72 22.18 -2.73
C SER A 452 5.15 21.74 -2.37
N ILE A 453 5.35 20.50 -1.88
CA ILE A 453 6.68 19.98 -1.53
C ILE A 453 7.54 19.76 -2.78
N ILE A 454 6.94 19.33 -3.90
CA ILE A 454 7.63 19.23 -5.20
C ILE A 454 8.04 20.62 -5.73
N LYS A 455 7.38 21.68 -5.25
CA LYS A 455 7.66 23.09 -5.60
C LYS A 455 8.58 23.81 -4.61
N LEU A 456 9.14 23.11 -3.62
CA LEU A 456 9.96 23.69 -2.53
C LEU A 456 9.24 24.83 -1.77
N SER A 457 7.89 24.81 -1.74
CA SER A 457 7.07 25.90 -1.20
C SER A 457 6.08 25.48 -0.11
N GLY A 458 6.04 24.20 0.28
CA GLY A 458 5.15 23.66 1.32
C GLY A 458 5.81 23.55 2.70
N GLY A 459 5.09 23.07 3.72
CA GLY A 459 5.63 22.77 5.06
C GLY A 459 6.03 21.29 5.23
N PHE A 460 6.69 20.96 6.35
CA PHE A 460 7.14 19.61 6.70
C PHE A 460 6.07 18.77 7.43
N GLY A 461 5.10 19.40 8.07
CA GLY A 461 3.97 18.75 8.72
C GLY A 461 2.86 18.37 7.73
N LEU A 462 1.97 17.45 8.12
CA LEU A 462 0.72 17.18 7.40
C LEU A 462 -0.42 18.09 7.87
N MET A 463 -1.37 18.42 6.98
CA MET A 463 -2.62 19.11 7.34
C MET A 463 -3.79 18.15 7.55
N GLN A 464 -3.70 16.94 6.98
CA GLN A 464 -4.66 15.87 7.19
C GLN A 464 -4.86 15.60 8.71
N PRO A 465 -6.10 15.51 9.21
CA PRO A 465 -6.32 15.10 10.60
C PRO A 465 -5.93 13.63 10.79
N VAL A 466 -5.25 13.33 11.89
CA VAL A 466 -4.72 12.01 12.24
C VAL A 466 -5.06 11.58 13.68
N GLY A 467 -5.72 12.45 14.45
CA GLY A 467 -6.12 12.19 15.83
C GLY A 467 -7.63 12.05 16.04
N HIS A 468 -8.01 11.74 17.27
CA HIS A 468 -9.37 11.98 17.73
C HIS A 468 -9.68 13.48 17.74
N VAL A 469 -8.67 14.27 18.14
CA VAL A 469 -8.66 15.73 18.09
C VAL A 469 -7.35 16.23 17.48
N ASP A 470 -7.48 17.19 16.57
CA ASP A 470 -6.37 17.78 15.80
C ASP A 470 -6.38 19.29 16.01
N PHE A 471 -5.32 19.82 16.62
CA PHE A 471 -5.15 21.23 16.94
C PHE A 471 -4.35 21.93 15.85
N TYR A 472 -4.88 23.05 15.36
CA TYR A 472 -4.25 23.88 14.32
C TYR A 472 -3.97 25.29 14.86
N PRO A 473 -2.98 25.46 15.76
CA PRO A 473 -2.58 26.77 16.25
C PRO A 473 -2.18 27.70 15.10
N ASN A 474 -2.75 28.90 15.08
CA ASN A 474 -2.53 29.90 14.03
C ASN A 474 -2.86 29.37 12.62
N GLY A 475 -3.83 28.46 12.53
CA GLY A 475 -4.23 27.81 11.28
C GLY A 475 -3.36 26.62 10.86
N GLY A 476 -2.34 26.29 11.66
CA GLY A 476 -1.50 25.09 11.52
C GLY A 476 -0.50 25.09 10.37
N LYS A 477 -0.20 26.27 9.78
CA LYS A 477 0.71 26.40 8.63
C LYS A 477 1.98 27.19 8.91
N SER A 478 1.85 28.40 9.46
CA SER A 478 2.98 29.29 9.70
C SER A 478 2.84 29.90 11.07
N GLN A 479 3.83 29.68 11.92
CA GLN A 479 3.76 30.09 13.31
C GLN A 479 4.30 31.52 13.50
N PRO A 480 3.75 32.30 14.45
CA PRO A 480 4.25 33.65 14.72
C PRO A 480 5.76 33.64 15.03
N ASN A 481 6.47 34.68 14.58
CA ASN A 481 7.93 34.83 14.65
C ASN A 481 8.76 33.79 13.86
N CYS A 482 8.18 33.10 12.86
CA CYS A 482 8.92 32.21 11.95
C CYS A 482 9.12 32.77 10.53
N ASN A 483 8.69 33.99 10.25
CA ASN A 483 8.65 34.54 8.88
C ASN A 483 10.03 34.97 8.34
N GLU A 484 10.99 35.31 9.20
CA GLU A 484 12.32 35.77 8.78
C GLU A 484 13.44 35.02 9.51
N PRO A 485 14.54 34.68 8.81
CA PRO A 485 15.73 34.11 9.44
C PRO A 485 16.46 35.16 10.29
N PRO A 486 17.26 34.75 11.29
CA PRO A 486 18.07 35.66 12.10
C PRO A 486 18.97 36.54 11.23
N SER A 487 19.14 37.81 11.63
CA SER A 487 20.00 38.78 10.95
C SER A 487 21.42 38.23 10.78
N GLY A 488 21.90 38.13 9.53
CA GLY A 488 23.23 37.57 9.19
C GLY A 488 23.22 36.18 8.53
N SER A 489 22.04 35.58 8.31
CA SER A 489 21.90 34.30 7.61
C SER A 489 22.12 34.45 6.09
N VAL A 490 23.18 33.85 5.54
CA VAL A 490 23.51 33.91 4.11
C VAL A 490 22.76 32.79 3.36
N GLY A 491 21.54 33.06 2.87
CA GLY A 491 20.72 32.00 2.24
C GLY A 491 19.74 32.40 1.13
N GLY A 492 19.56 33.70 0.85
CA GLY A 492 18.60 34.17 -0.16
C GLY A 492 17.16 33.68 0.09
N ILE A 493 16.31 33.68 -0.95
CA ILE A 493 14.89 33.28 -0.87
C ILE A 493 14.73 31.81 -0.43
N ILE A 494 15.58 30.90 -0.95
CA ILE A 494 15.53 29.45 -0.63
C ILE A 494 15.86 29.20 0.85
N GLY A 495 16.89 29.87 1.39
CA GLY A 495 17.21 29.78 2.81
C GLY A 495 16.10 30.34 3.70
N GLY A 496 15.46 31.43 3.30
CA GLY A 496 14.30 31.99 4.01
C GLY A 496 13.09 31.07 4.03
N THR A 497 12.75 30.40 2.92
CA THR A 497 11.64 29.44 2.85
C THR A 497 11.91 28.20 3.70
N VAL A 498 13.11 27.60 3.61
CA VAL A 498 13.52 26.45 4.43
C VAL A 498 13.57 26.80 5.92
N TRP A 499 14.00 28.02 6.26
CA TRP A 499 13.97 28.51 7.64
C TRP A 499 12.54 28.57 8.18
N ARG A 500 11.60 29.18 7.44
CA ARG A 500 10.20 29.29 7.85
C ARG A 500 9.59 27.92 8.14
N MET A 501 9.80 26.94 7.24
CA MET A 501 9.35 25.55 7.45
C MET A 501 9.96 24.97 8.73
N THR A 502 11.29 25.04 8.86
CA THR A 502 12.00 24.47 10.01
C THR A 502 11.60 25.11 11.34
N CYS A 503 11.39 26.43 11.37
CA CYS A 503 10.93 27.16 12.56
C CYS A 503 9.50 26.77 12.93
N SER A 504 8.57 26.79 11.98
CA SER A 504 7.17 26.40 12.21
C SER A 504 7.08 24.94 12.66
N HIS A 505 7.82 24.03 12.00
CA HIS A 505 7.81 22.59 12.28
C HIS A 505 8.33 22.23 13.66
N ASN A 506 9.27 23.01 14.18
CA ASN A 506 9.81 22.83 15.52
C ASN A 506 9.04 23.62 16.59
N ARG A 507 8.14 24.55 16.22
CA ARG A 507 7.38 25.38 17.17
C ARG A 507 6.56 24.52 18.13
N VAL A 508 5.98 23.42 17.63
CA VAL A 508 5.19 22.48 18.44
C VAL A 508 5.97 21.95 19.64
N GLN A 509 7.30 21.81 19.55
CA GLN A 509 8.13 21.35 20.67
C GLN A 509 8.09 22.35 21.83
N GLN A 510 8.29 23.64 21.53
CA GLN A 510 8.25 24.72 22.52
C GLN A 510 6.85 24.93 23.08
N VAL A 511 5.83 24.87 22.21
CA VAL A 511 4.42 25.00 22.61
C VAL A 511 4.03 23.87 23.56
N MET A 512 4.38 22.62 23.25
CA MET A 512 4.10 21.47 24.12
C MET A 512 4.79 21.63 25.48
N VAL A 513 6.07 22.02 25.52
CA VAL A 513 6.79 22.33 26.78
C VAL A 513 6.08 23.43 27.57
N SER A 514 5.66 24.51 26.90
CA SER A 514 4.95 25.60 27.56
C SER A 514 3.59 25.18 28.12
N THR A 515 2.88 24.24 27.49
CA THR A 515 1.61 23.71 28.02
C THR A 515 1.80 22.94 29.32
N ILE A 516 2.97 22.32 29.50
CA ILE A 516 3.35 21.60 30.73
C ILE A 516 3.78 22.58 31.83
N LEU A 517 4.62 23.57 31.48
CA LEU A 517 5.12 24.57 32.44
C LEU A 517 4.04 25.56 32.89
N ASN A 518 3.06 25.85 32.03
CA ASN A 518 2.05 26.88 32.25
C ASN A 518 0.61 26.32 32.15
N PRO A 519 0.22 25.31 32.95
CA PRO A 519 -1.03 24.56 32.76
C PRO A 519 -2.31 25.38 33.01
N ARG A 520 -2.18 26.57 33.63
CA ARG A 520 -3.27 27.52 33.89
C ARG A 520 -3.47 28.55 32.78
N LYS A 521 -2.56 28.63 31.81
CA LYS A 521 -2.69 29.57 30.69
C LYS A 521 -3.70 29.07 29.66
N ASN A 522 -4.20 30.00 28.84
CA ASN A 522 -5.23 29.70 27.87
C ASN A 522 -4.65 29.03 26.61
N TYR A 523 -4.78 27.71 26.54
CA TYR A 523 -4.55 26.90 25.34
C TYR A 523 -5.86 26.28 24.83
N ARG A 524 -7.00 26.90 25.15
CA ARG A 524 -8.31 26.40 24.75
C ARG A 524 -8.49 26.55 23.25
N ALA A 525 -8.75 25.44 22.58
CA ALA A 525 -9.05 25.38 21.17
C ALA A 525 -10.54 25.12 20.93
N TYR A 526 -11.05 25.71 19.85
CA TYR A 526 -12.47 25.68 19.52
C TYR A 526 -12.70 24.80 18.29
N PRO A 527 -13.71 23.90 18.32
CA PRO A 527 -14.06 23.09 17.17
C PRO A 527 -14.57 23.99 16.04
N CYS A 528 -14.01 23.84 14.85
CA CYS A 528 -14.39 24.66 13.69
C CYS A 528 -14.15 23.91 12.37
N SER A 529 -14.87 24.30 11.32
CA SER A 529 -14.69 23.76 9.96
C SER A 529 -13.38 24.19 9.31
N SER A 530 -12.96 25.43 9.57
CA SER A 530 -11.78 26.05 8.97
C SER A 530 -11.18 27.11 9.88
N TYR A 531 -9.92 27.47 9.63
CA TYR A 531 -9.27 28.57 10.35
C TYR A 531 -9.89 29.92 9.97
N GLU A 532 -10.32 30.07 8.72
CA GLU A 532 -11.00 31.27 8.22
C GLU A 532 -12.32 31.51 8.97
N ASP A 533 -13.12 30.46 9.20
CA ASP A 533 -14.34 30.54 10.00
C ASP A 533 -14.04 30.87 11.48
N PHE A 534 -12.95 30.32 12.03
CA PHE A 534 -12.48 30.64 13.37
C PHE A 534 -12.10 32.12 13.49
N LYS A 535 -11.31 32.66 12.55
CA LYS A 535 -10.92 34.07 12.51
C LYS A 535 -12.10 35.01 12.24
N ALA A 536 -13.10 34.57 11.49
CA ALA A 536 -14.36 35.29 11.30
C ALA A 536 -15.25 35.29 12.55
N GLY A 537 -14.87 34.60 13.64
CA GLY A 537 -15.62 34.54 14.88
C GLY A 537 -16.85 33.64 14.83
N ARG A 538 -16.93 32.71 13.87
CA ARG A 538 -18.07 31.79 13.70
C ARG A 538 -18.06 30.61 14.68
N CYS A 539 -16.91 30.35 15.31
CA CYS A 539 -16.68 29.21 16.20
C CYS A 539 -16.23 29.65 17.61
N ARG A 540 -17.00 30.56 18.25
CA ARG A 540 -16.66 31.16 19.56
C ARG A 540 -17.12 30.36 20.77
N THR A 541 -17.86 29.26 20.59
CA THR A 541 -18.39 28.44 21.68
C THR A 541 -17.96 26.98 21.52
N CYS A 542 -17.95 26.24 22.62
CA CYS A 542 -17.53 24.84 22.62
C CYS A 542 -18.55 23.90 21.94
N GLY A 543 -19.80 24.34 21.79
CA GLY A 543 -20.88 23.53 21.24
C GLY A 543 -21.04 22.17 21.94
N THR A 544 -21.61 21.21 21.22
CA THR A 544 -21.78 19.81 21.69
C THR A 544 -20.52 18.95 21.50
N THR A 545 -19.57 19.45 20.71
CA THR A 545 -18.25 18.82 20.51
C THR A 545 -17.34 19.04 21.73
N GLY A 546 -17.52 20.15 22.45
CA GLY A 546 -16.65 20.55 23.55
C GLY A 546 -15.36 21.22 23.05
N CYS A 547 -14.84 22.16 23.81
CA CYS A 547 -13.49 22.69 23.59
C CYS A 547 -12.47 21.75 24.23
N ALA A 548 -11.28 21.66 23.66
CA ALA A 548 -10.15 20.95 24.27
C ALA A 548 -9.01 21.93 24.58
N SER A 549 -8.20 21.60 25.59
CA SER A 549 -6.95 22.32 25.84
C SER A 549 -5.85 21.65 25.03
N MET A 550 -5.20 22.40 24.13
CA MET A 550 -4.07 21.90 23.35
C MET A 550 -2.89 21.53 24.26
N GLY A 551 -2.16 20.46 23.93
CA GLY A 551 -0.94 20.04 24.64
C GLY A 551 -1.18 18.91 25.66
N ILE A 552 -0.45 18.94 26.78
CA ILE A 552 -0.46 17.82 27.74
C ILE A 552 -1.87 17.52 28.29
N ARG A 553 -2.71 18.54 28.45
CA ARG A 553 -4.10 18.45 28.94
C ARG A 553 -5.13 18.03 27.89
N ALA A 554 -4.74 17.74 26.64
CA ALA A 554 -5.69 17.33 25.60
C ALA A 554 -6.43 16.03 25.96
N GLY A 555 -5.83 15.16 26.78
CA GLY A 555 -6.46 13.94 27.30
C GLY A 555 -7.67 14.16 28.22
N GLU A 556 -7.93 15.39 28.65
CA GLU A 556 -9.15 15.74 29.40
C GLU A 556 -10.39 15.84 28.49
N TRP A 557 -10.21 15.97 27.17
CA TRP A 557 -11.30 16.06 26.22
C TRP A 557 -11.82 14.66 25.88
N ASN A 558 -13.14 14.48 25.99
CA ASN A 558 -13.79 13.20 25.69
C ASN A 558 -14.23 13.14 24.21
N PRO A 559 -13.67 12.20 23.42
CA PRO A 559 -14.03 12.06 22.01
C PRO A 559 -15.50 11.68 21.77
N ASN A 560 -16.14 10.96 22.69
CA ASN A 560 -17.51 10.43 22.51
C ASN A 560 -17.69 9.72 21.14
N GLY A 561 -16.71 8.90 20.75
CA GLY A 561 -16.69 8.19 19.46
C GLY A 561 -16.35 9.04 18.23
N ARG A 562 -16.06 10.33 18.41
CA ARG A 562 -15.62 11.22 17.32
C ARG A 562 -14.14 11.03 17.02
N VAL A 563 -13.81 11.19 15.74
CA VAL A 563 -12.43 11.20 15.24
C VAL A 563 -12.25 12.38 14.29
N ASN A 564 -11.00 12.79 14.05
CA ASN A 564 -10.63 13.85 13.12
C ASN A 564 -11.28 15.20 13.44
N VAL A 565 -11.49 15.51 14.73
CA VAL A 565 -12.10 16.77 15.15
C VAL A 565 -11.07 17.89 15.06
N LYS A 566 -11.27 18.81 14.12
CA LYS A 566 -10.40 19.99 13.95
C LYS A 566 -10.72 21.05 14.98
N MET A 567 -9.70 21.51 15.70
CA MET A 567 -9.79 22.60 16.66
C MET A 567 -8.77 23.69 16.35
N PHE A 568 -9.19 24.93 16.50
CA PHE A 568 -8.39 26.11 16.18
C PHE A 568 -8.23 27.00 17.41
N LEU A 569 -7.06 27.63 17.48
CA LEU A 569 -6.67 28.63 18.47
C LEU A 569 -5.56 29.48 17.89
N ASP A 570 -5.35 30.66 18.45
CA ASP A 570 -4.17 31.49 18.16
C ASP A 570 -3.16 31.34 19.31
N THR A 571 -1.87 31.37 18.99
CA THR A 571 -0.79 31.38 19.98
C THR A 571 0.06 32.63 19.78
N ALA A 572 0.69 33.13 20.85
CA ALA A 572 1.72 34.18 20.72
C ALA A 572 2.98 33.64 20.00
N GLY A 573 3.87 34.55 19.58
CA GLY A 573 5.16 34.19 18.97
C GLY A 573 6.32 33.96 19.94
N THR A 574 6.08 34.18 21.24
CA THR A 574 7.04 34.02 22.33
C THR A 574 6.38 33.34 23.52
N GLU A 575 7.18 32.70 24.37
CA GLU A 575 6.74 32.06 25.60
C GLU A 575 5.99 33.08 26.50
N PRO A 576 4.85 32.72 27.14
CA PRO A 576 4.26 31.37 27.28
C PRO A 576 3.47 30.84 26.09
N PHE A 577 3.48 31.49 24.91
CA PHE A 577 2.73 31.10 23.70
C PHE A 577 1.20 31.05 23.83
N ALA A 578 0.62 30.98 25.03
CA ALA A 578 -0.82 31.07 25.23
C ALA A 578 -1.39 32.36 24.61
N SER A 579 -2.65 32.29 24.13
CA SER A 579 -3.34 33.47 23.60
C SER A 579 -3.51 34.52 24.69
N LEU A 580 -3.38 35.80 24.32
CA LEU A 580 -3.87 36.90 25.16
C LEU A 580 -5.41 36.82 25.18
N GLU A 581 -6.01 37.00 26.37
CA GLU A 581 -7.48 36.95 26.56
C GLU A 581 -8.22 38.05 25.80
#